data_AF-A0A7Z0NKD0-F1
#
_entry.id   AF-A0A7Z0NKD0-F1
#
_cell.length_a   1.000
_cell.length_b   1.000
_cell.length_c   1.000
_cell.angle_alpha   90.00
_cell.angle_beta   90.00
_cell.angle_gamma   90.00
#
_symmetry.space_group_name_H-M   'P 1'
#
loop_
_entity.id
_entity.type
_entity.pdbx_description
1 polymer ?
#
loop_
_entity_poly.entity_id
_entity_poly.type
_entity_poly.pdbx_seq_one_letter_code
_entity_poly.pdbx_strand_id
1 'polypeptide(L)'
;MTQSESRPEQQFLDLTEGDPGLAKILYSSLAHLRDGIAGKDLQEMAGSVLAGHTDLRQVAASDAYGDEILGRFHHFRDWEQNLDPEEQQRLAEQAAQLATDLTGHDQQ
;
A
#
# COMPACT_ATOMS: atom_id res chain seq x y z
N MET A 1 -28.15 11.27 1.44
CA MET A 1 -27.17 10.19 1.63
C MET A 1 -25.85 10.88 1.93
N THR A 2 -25.39 10.84 3.18
CA THR A 2 -24.15 11.50 3.60
C THR A 2 -23.00 10.72 3.00
N GLN A 3 -22.32 11.30 1.99
CA GLN A 3 -20.98 10.87 1.61
C GLN A 3 -20.14 10.99 2.87
N SER A 4 -19.85 9.85 3.50
CA SER A 4 -18.80 9.77 4.50
C SER A 4 -17.54 10.19 3.77
N GLU A 5 -17.04 11.39 4.07
CA GLU A 5 -15.65 11.75 3.81
C GLU A 5 -14.82 10.70 4.57
N SER A 6 -14.51 9.58 3.91
CA SER A 6 -13.71 8.51 4.48
C SER A 6 -12.35 9.11 4.77
N ARG A 7 -12.13 9.53 6.02
CA ARG A 7 -10.82 10.03 6.44
C ARG A 7 -9.81 8.95 6.06
N PRO A 8 -8.82 9.23 5.19
CA PRO A 8 -7.90 8.21 4.69
C PRO A 8 -7.27 7.43 5.85
N GLU A 9 -6.92 8.13 6.93
CA GLU A 9 -6.40 7.57 8.18
C GLU A 9 -7.30 6.47 8.78
N GLN A 10 -8.62 6.68 8.82
CA GLN A 10 -9.56 5.70 9.36
C GLN A 10 -9.71 4.49 8.43
N GLN A 11 -9.68 4.70 7.11
CA GLN A 11 -9.74 3.59 6.15
C GLN A 11 -8.50 2.70 6.25
N PHE A 12 -7.32 3.30 6.45
CA PHE A 12 -6.08 2.55 6.55
C PHE A 12 -6.04 1.76 7.85
N LEU A 13 -6.48 2.38 8.94
CA LEU A 13 -6.59 1.71 10.24
C LEU A 13 -7.57 0.53 10.20
N ASP A 14 -8.71 0.66 9.51
CA ASP A 14 -9.68 -0.43 9.35
C ASP A 14 -9.12 -1.58 8.49
N LEU A 15 -8.37 -1.25 7.42
CA LEU A 15 -7.72 -2.24 6.57
C LEU A 15 -6.58 -2.98 7.26
N THR A 16 -5.97 -2.37 8.27
CA THR A 16 -4.88 -2.97 9.04
C THR A 16 -5.34 -3.51 10.39
N GLU A 17 -6.63 -3.82 10.53
CA GLU A 17 -7.22 -4.42 11.73
C GLU A 17 -6.97 -3.60 13.01
N GLY A 18 -6.81 -2.29 12.89
CA GLY A 18 -6.53 -1.39 14.00
C GLY A 18 -5.04 -1.17 14.30
N ASP A 19 -4.12 -1.75 13.53
CA ASP A 19 -2.68 -1.55 13.72
C ASP A 19 -2.21 -0.21 13.13
N PRO A 20 -1.78 0.77 13.96
CA PRO A 20 -1.38 2.09 13.49
C PRO A 20 -0.03 2.09 12.77
N GLY A 21 0.87 1.14 13.08
CA GLY A 21 2.16 1.00 12.40
C GLY A 21 1.97 0.52 10.97
N LEU A 22 1.14 -0.51 10.78
CA LEU A 22 0.76 -0.99 9.45
C LEU A 22 -0.01 0.08 8.67
N ALA A 23 -0.89 0.85 9.32
CA ALA A 23 -1.60 1.95 8.67
C ALA A 23 -0.63 3.03 8.15
N LYS A 24 0.43 3.33 8.91
CA LYS A 24 1.50 4.27 8.52
C LYS A 24 2.31 3.73 7.34
N ILE A 25 2.69 2.45 7.37
CA ILE A 25 3.40 1.81 6.26
C ILE A 25 2.55 1.87 4.98
N LEU A 26 1.25 1.53 5.08
CA LEU A 26 0.32 1.59 3.96
C LEU A 26 0.22 3.00 3.37
N TYR A 27 0.12 4.02 4.22
CA TYR A 27 0.13 5.42 3.80
C TYR A 27 1.44 5.79 3.06
N SER A 28 2.60 5.42 3.63
CA SER A 28 3.90 5.68 3.02
C SER A 28 4.07 4.98 1.66
N SER A 29 3.60 3.74 1.53
CA SER A 29 3.61 3.02 0.26
C SER A 29 2.75 3.73 -0.80
N LEU A 30 1.56 4.20 -0.44
CA LEU A 30 0.71 5.00 -1.33
C LEU A 30 1.36 6.34 -1.70
N ALA A 31 2.04 6.99 -0.76
CA ALA A 31 2.76 8.23 -1.03
C ALA A 31 3.84 8.02 -2.10
N HIS A 32 4.62 6.93 -1.99
CA HIS A 32 5.60 6.60 -3.03
C HIS A 32 4.96 6.31 -4.39
N LEU A 33 3.81 5.63 -4.43
CA LEU A 33 3.08 5.41 -5.69
C LEU A 33 2.63 6.74 -6.31
N ARG A 34 2.13 7.68 -5.50
CA ARG A 34 1.78 9.06 -5.93
C ARG A 34 2.98 9.85 -6.43
N ASP A 35 4.19 9.53 -5.98
CA ASP A 35 5.42 10.13 -6.48
C ASP A 35 5.85 9.54 -7.85
N GLY A 36 5.11 8.54 -8.35
CA GLY A 36 5.19 8.06 -9.73
C GLY A 36 6.10 6.84 -9.94
N ILE A 37 6.57 6.19 -8.87
CA ILE A 37 7.52 5.07 -8.96
C ILE A 37 7.00 3.88 -9.78
N ALA A 38 5.69 3.78 -9.96
CA ALA A 38 5.03 2.61 -10.56
C ALA A 38 4.14 2.94 -11.78
N GLY A 39 4.38 4.09 -12.42
CA GLY A 39 3.66 4.55 -13.60
C GLY A 39 2.51 5.52 -13.29
N LYS A 40 2.01 6.21 -14.33
CA LYS A 40 1.02 7.29 -14.20
C LYS A 40 -0.32 6.83 -13.65
N ASP A 41 -0.80 5.66 -14.04
CA ASP A 41 -2.12 5.18 -13.63
C ASP A 41 -2.17 4.91 -12.11
N LEU A 42 -1.10 4.30 -11.56
CA LEU A 42 -0.97 4.10 -10.12
C LEU A 42 -0.69 5.40 -9.37
N GLN A 43 -0.03 6.37 -10.02
CA GLN A 43 0.19 7.70 -9.48
C GLN A 43 -1.13 8.42 -9.22
N GLU A 44 -2.01 8.44 -10.22
CA GLU A 44 -3.33 9.08 -10.15
C GLU A 44 -4.26 8.37 -9.16
N MET A 45 -4.23 7.03 -9.16
CA MET A 45 -4.97 6.22 -8.19
C MET A 45 -4.52 6.54 -6.76
N ALA A 46 -3.22 6.50 -6.48
CA ALA A 46 -2.69 6.76 -5.15
C ALA A 46 -2.98 8.19 -4.68
N GLY A 47 -2.89 9.17 -5.58
CA GLY A 47 -3.30 10.55 -5.30
C GLY A 47 -4.78 10.66 -4.91
N SER A 48 -5.66 9.97 -5.63
CA SER A 48 -7.10 9.96 -5.37
C SER A 48 -7.46 9.29 -4.04
N VAL A 49 -6.77 8.20 -3.69
CA VAL A 49 -6.94 7.49 -2.42
C VAL A 49 -6.48 8.35 -1.23
N LEU A 50 -5.30 8.96 -1.35
CA LEU A 50 -4.75 9.82 -0.30
C LEU A 50 -5.56 11.12 -0.09
N ALA A 51 -6.19 11.63 -1.17
CA ALA A 51 -7.09 12.77 -1.09
C ALA A 51 -8.48 12.43 -0.53
N GLY A 52 -8.79 11.14 -0.30
CA GLY A 52 -10.10 10.69 0.15
C GLY A 52 -11.20 10.78 -0.93
N HIS A 53 -10.82 10.94 -2.20
CA HIS A 53 -11.78 10.96 -3.32
C HIS A 53 -12.28 9.56 -3.69
N THR A 54 -11.50 8.53 -3.34
CA THR A 54 -11.85 7.10 -3.47
C THR A 54 -11.21 6.34 -2.32
N ASP A 55 -11.71 5.15 -2.00
CA ASP A 55 -11.06 4.24 -1.04
C ASP A 55 -10.39 3.04 -1.72
N LEU A 56 -9.46 2.38 -1.03
CA LEU A 56 -8.73 1.22 -1.55
C LEU A 56 -9.64 0.04 -1.93
N ARG A 57 -10.78 -0.14 -1.24
CA ARG A 57 -11.71 -1.23 -1.55
C ARG A 57 -12.45 -0.96 -2.84
N GLN A 58 -12.83 0.30 -3.07
CA GLN A 58 -13.39 0.75 -4.34
C GLN A 58 -12.40 0.62 -5.49
N VAL A 59 -11.12 0.94 -5.28
CA VAL A 59 -10.07 0.74 -6.30
C VAL A 59 -9.89 -0.74 -6.62
N ALA A 60 -9.82 -1.60 -5.60
CA ALA A 60 -9.68 -3.06 -5.79
C ALA A 60 -10.89 -3.68 -6.50
N ALA A 61 -12.08 -3.10 -6.31
CA ALA A 61 -13.31 -3.50 -6.99
C ALA A 61 -13.51 -2.83 -8.37
N SER A 62 -12.60 -1.95 -8.79
CA SER A 62 -12.70 -1.23 -10.06
C SER A 62 -12.05 -2.00 -11.20
N ASP A 63 -12.83 -2.27 -12.25
CA ASP A 63 -12.35 -2.89 -13.50
C ASP A 63 -11.23 -2.08 -14.19
N ALA A 64 -11.13 -0.78 -13.91
CA ALA A 64 -10.12 0.09 -14.55
C ALA A 64 -8.68 -0.15 -14.05
N TYR A 65 -8.54 -0.62 -12.81
CA TYR A 65 -7.23 -0.90 -12.20
C TYR A 65 -7.07 -2.37 -11.82
N GLY A 66 -8.17 -3.12 -11.76
CA GLY A 66 -8.22 -4.52 -11.37
C GLY A 66 -7.27 -5.39 -12.18
N ASP A 67 -7.35 -5.36 -13.51
CA ASP A 67 -6.51 -6.23 -14.36
C ASP A 67 -5.00 -5.93 -14.22
N GLU A 68 -4.59 -4.67 -14.15
CA GLU A 68 -3.17 -4.32 -14.03
C GLU A 68 -2.63 -4.59 -12.62
N ILE A 69 -3.44 -4.33 -11.58
CA ILE A 69 -3.10 -4.68 -10.19
C ILE A 69 -3.05 -6.21 -10.03
N LEU A 70 -4.03 -6.94 -10.55
CA LEU A 70 -4.04 -8.41 -10.52
C LEU A 70 -2.85 -8.98 -11.31
N GLY A 71 -2.52 -8.43 -12.48
CA GLY A 71 -1.37 -8.87 -13.27
C GLY A 71 -0.05 -8.73 -12.51
N ARG A 72 0.16 -7.57 -11.86
CA ARG A 72 1.35 -7.34 -11.01
C ARG A 72 1.32 -8.21 -9.75
N PHE A 73 0.16 -8.43 -9.16
CA PHE A 73 -0.01 -9.31 -8.00
C PHE A 73 0.30 -10.77 -8.35
N HIS A 74 -0.16 -11.27 -9.51
CA HIS A 74 0.18 -12.60 -10.00
C HIS A 74 1.68 -12.74 -10.19
N HIS A 75 2.33 -11.77 -10.84
CA HIS A 75 3.78 -11.78 -10.99
C HIS A 75 4.52 -11.80 -9.64
N PHE A 76 4.06 -11.01 -8.67
CA PHE A 76 4.59 -11.03 -7.31
C PHE A 76 4.39 -12.41 -6.65
N ARG A 77 3.22 -13.02 -6.78
CA ARG A 77 2.93 -14.35 -6.22
C ARG A 77 3.81 -15.44 -6.82
N ASP A 78 4.02 -15.40 -8.14
CA ASP A 78 4.92 -16.32 -8.83
C ASP A 78 6.36 -16.14 -8.34
N TRP A 79 6.84 -14.90 -8.20
CA TRP A 79 8.16 -14.63 -7.64
C TRP A 79 8.27 -15.11 -6.19
N GLU A 80 7.28 -14.84 -5.34
CA GLU A 80 7.24 -15.25 -3.93
C GLU A 80 7.32 -16.78 -3.79
N GLN A 81 6.59 -17.52 -4.61
CA GLN A 81 6.59 -18.99 -4.56
C GLN A 81 7.90 -19.62 -5.02
N ASN A 82 8.67 -18.92 -5.85
CA ASN A 82 9.96 -19.37 -6.37
C ASN A 82 11.14 -18.74 -5.63
N LEU A 83 10.88 -18.00 -4.55
CA LEU A 83 11.91 -17.31 -3.78
C LEU A 83 12.71 -18.30 -2.93
N ASP A 84 14.03 -18.24 -3.02
CA ASP A 84 14.91 -19.05 -2.18
C ASP A 84 14.76 -18.68 -0.69
N PRO A 85 14.83 -19.66 0.23
CA PRO A 85 14.64 -19.40 1.67
C PRO A 85 15.63 -18.37 2.27
N GLU A 86 16.87 -18.37 1.78
CA GLU A 86 17.89 -17.40 2.21
C GLU A 86 17.55 -15.97 1.75
N GLU A 87 17.04 -15.85 0.53
CA GLU A 87 16.62 -14.56 -0.02
C GLU A 87 15.34 -14.06 0.67
N GLN A 88 14.40 -14.96 1.00
CA GLN A 88 13.23 -14.65 1.80
C GLN A 88 13.62 -14.08 3.17
N GLN A 89 14.59 -14.71 3.85
CA GLN A 89 15.07 -14.23 5.15
C GLN A 89 15.73 -12.85 5.02
N ARG A 90 16.59 -12.66 4.02
CA ARG A 90 17.23 -11.37 3.72
C ARG A 90 16.22 -10.25 3.47
N LEU A 91 15.12 -10.55 2.78
CA LEU A 91 14.06 -9.59 2.48
C LEU A 91 13.20 -9.29 3.71
N ALA A 92 12.92 -10.30 4.54
CA ALA A 92 12.23 -10.09 5.82
C ALA A 92 13.03 -9.18 6.76
N GLU A 93 14.36 -9.36 6.83
CA GLU A 93 15.25 -8.50 7.61
C GLU A 93 15.25 -7.05 7.09
N GLN A 94 15.34 -6.87 5.78
CA GLN A 94 15.24 -5.53 5.16
C GLN A 94 13.89 -4.87 5.43
N ALA A 95 12.79 -5.63 5.36
CA ALA A 95 11.45 -5.11 5.65
C ALA A 95 11.29 -4.70 7.12
N ALA A 96 11.82 -5.50 8.05
CA ALA A 96 11.81 -5.18 9.47
C ALA A 96 12.62 -3.90 9.77
N GLN A 97 13.75 -3.72 9.07
CA GLN A 97 14.59 -2.54 9.21
C GLN A 97 13.91 -1.29 8.64
N LEU A 98 13.27 -1.40 7.47
CA LEU A 98 12.46 -0.33 6.89
C LEU A 98 11.28 0.05 7.79
N ALA A 99 10.57 -0.92 8.36
CA ALA A 99 9.48 -0.66 9.29
C ALA A 99 9.95 0.08 10.55
N THR A 100 11.15 -0.25 11.02
CA THR A 100 11.81 0.45 12.14
C THR A 100 12.13 1.89 11.77
N ASP A 101 12.70 2.15 10.59
CA ASP A 101 13.01 3.51 10.13
C ASP A 101 11.76 4.37 9.95
N LEU A 102 10.69 3.81 9.38
CA LEU A 102 9.41 4.51 9.19
C LEU A 102 8.71 4.86 10.52
N THR A 103 8.93 4.04 11.55
CA THR A 103 8.39 4.27 12.89
C THR A 103 9.31 5.18 13.73
N GLY A 104 10.62 5.14 13.50
CA GLY A 104 11.63 5.92 14.22
C GLY A 104 11.73 7.40 13.82
N HIS A 105 11.27 7.77 12.62
CA HIS A 105 11.29 9.16 12.12
C HIS A 105 10.31 10.11 12.86
N ASP A 106 9.58 9.64 13.89
CA ASP A 106 8.54 10.40 14.62
C ASP A 106 9.03 10.98 15.97
N GLN A 107 10.32 10.86 16.31
CA GLN A 107 10.89 11.29 17.60
C GLN A 107 11.82 12.51 17.53
N GLN A 108 11.78 13.32 16.46
CA GLN A 108 12.54 14.58 16.36
C GLN A 108 11.67 15.79 16.04
#